data_AF-A0A803PMT7-F1
#
_entry.id   AF-A0A803PMT7-F1
#
_cell.length_a   1.000
_cell.length_b   1.000
_cell.length_c   1.000
_cell.angle_alpha   90.00
_cell.angle_beta   90.00
_cell.angle_gamma   90.00
#
_symmetry.space_group_name_H-M   'P 1'
#
loop_
_entity.id
_entity.type
_entity.pdbx_description
1 polymer ?
#
loop_
_entity_poly.entity_id
_entity_poly.type
_entity_poly.pdbx_seq_one_letter_code
_entity_poly.pdbx_strand_id
1 'polypeptide(L)'
;MIKKKGKKGYMLIKLDMEKAYGEMDWGFISSVLGSLAFSNPFINWVRKCIEIDKMGLLINGAVHGYIKPSCGLRQGDPLSPALFILAANVLSRLIMAKSEKGQLPDSR
;
A
#
# COMPACT_ATOMS: atom_id res chain seq x y z
N MET A 1 14.43 -4.87 3.64
CA MET A 1 15.50 -4.19 4.41
C MET A 1 16.79 -4.30 3.60
N ILE A 2 17.48 -3.19 3.36
CA ILE A 2 18.74 -3.19 2.60
C ILE A 2 19.83 -2.56 3.48
N LYS A 3 20.98 -3.23 3.53
CA LYS A 3 22.21 -2.72 4.15
C LYS A 3 23.10 -2.15 3.04
N LYS A 4 23.36 -0.83 3.04
CA LYS A 4 24.37 -0.22 2.15
C LYS A 4 25.72 -0.13 2.90
N LYS A 5 26.82 -0.44 2.21
CA LYS A 5 28.19 -0.43 2.76
C LYS A 5 28.89 0.86 2.34
N GLY A 6 29.17 1.74 3.30
CA GLY A 6 30.00 2.94 3.09
C GLY A 6 31.47 2.66 3.39
N LYS A 7 32.38 3.59 3.01
CA LYS A 7 33.84 3.45 3.19
C LYS A 7 34.28 3.23 4.66
N LYS A 8 33.43 3.53 5.65
CA LYS A 8 33.62 3.23 7.09
C LYS A 8 32.27 3.01 7.78
N GLY A 9 31.77 1.77 7.86
CA GLY A 9 30.66 1.38 8.75
C GLY A 9 29.34 0.93 8.08
N TYR A 10 28.37 0.60 8.94
CA TYR A 10 27.02 0.17 8.56
C TYR A 10 26.01 1.32 8.73
N MET A 11 25.08 1.46 7.78
CA MET A 11 23.95 2.39 7.86
C MET A 11 22.64 1.61 7.92
N LEU A 12 21.75 1.98 8.86
CA LEU A 12 20.39 1.46 8.94
C LEU A 12 19.42 2.55 8.44
N ILE A 13 18.54 2.17 7.52
CA ILE A 13 17.46 3.03 7.05
C ILE A 13 16.15 2.43 7.56
N LYS A 14 15.40 3.22 8.33
CA LYS A 14 14.04 2.91 8.76
C LYS A 14 13.07 3.65 7.86
N LEU A 15 12.17 2.91 7.22
CA LEU A 15 11.06 3.45 6.44
C LEU A 15 9.81 3.30 7.28
N ASP A 16 9.16 4.42 7.56
CA ASP A 16 7.85 4.43 8.22
C ASP A 16 6.79 4.82 7.18
N MET A 17 5.69 4.07 7.14
CA MET A 17 4.61 4.32 6.20
C MET A 17 3.57 5.19 6.90
N GLU A 18 3.50 6.47 6.51
CA GLU A 18 2.44 7.34 6.99
C GLU A 18 1.08 6.76 6.61
N LYS A 19 0.16 6.68 7.58
CA LYS A 19 -1.24 6.24 7.40
C LYS A 19 -1.35 5.02 6.47
N ALA A 20 -0.54 4.00 6.74
CA ALA A 20 -0.30 2.88 5.82
C ALA A 20 -1.57 2.19 5.28
N TYR A 21 -2.67 2.22 6.03
CA TYR A 21 -3.99 1.80 5.56
C TYR A 21 -4.71 2.88 4.76
N GLY A 22 -4.74 4.14 5.23
CA GLY A 22 -5.50 5.23 4.61
C GLY A 22 -4.95 5.74 3.28
N GLU A 23 -3.65 5.56 3.02
CA GLU A 23 -2.98 6.03 1.79
C GLU A 23 -2.68 4.90 0.79
N MET A 24 -3.21 3.70 1.01
CA MET A 24 -2.97 2.56 0.13
C MET A 24 -3.67 2.74 -1.22
N ASP A 25 -2.90 2.78 -2.32
CA ASP A 25 -3.44 2.92 -3.67
C ASP A 25 -4.14 1.64 -4.15
N TRP A 26 -5.38 1.76 -4.63
CA TRP A 26 -6.19 0.64 -5.11
C TRP A 26 -5.68 0.07 -6.44
N GLY A 27 -5.08 0.91 -7.28
CA GLY A 27 -4.43 0.50 -8.53
C GLY A 27 -3.20 -0.39 -8.27
N PHE A 28 -2.41 -0.03 -7.26
CA PHE A 28 -1.28 -0.81 -6.79
C PHE A 28 -1.73 -2.17 -6.25
N ILE A 29 -2.77 -2.23 -5.42
CA ILE A 29 -3.35 -3.51 -4.96
C ILE A 29 -3.78 -4.38 -6.15
N SER A 30 -4.48 -3.80 -7.12
CA SER A 30 -4.89 -4.54 -8.34
C SER A 30 -3.68 -5.09 -9.09
N SER A 31 -2.62 -4.30 -9.23
CA SER A 31 -1.38 -4.68 -9.90
C SER A 31 -0.63 -5.79 -9.14
N VAL A 32 -0.60 -5.72 -7.81
CA VAL A 32 -0.02 -6.74 -6.93
C VAL A 32 -0.75 -8.07 -7.11
N LEU A 33 -2.08 -8.07 -7.05
CA LEU A 33 -2.87 -9.28 -7.25
C LEU A 33 -2.68 -9.86 -8.67
N GLY A 34 -2.62 -9.01 -9.69
CA GLY A 34 -2.28 -9.44 -11.05
C GLY A 34 -0.89 -10.07 -11.15
N SER A 35 0.11 -9.49 -10.50
CA SER A 35 1.48 -10.02 -10.47
C SER A 35 1.59 -11.37 -9.73
N LEU A 36 0.66 -11.66 -8.81
CA LEU A 36 0.55 -12.92 -8.09
C LEU A 36 -0.35 -13.94 -8.80
N ALA A 37 -0.74 -13.66 -10.05
CA ALA A 37 -1.56 -14.53 -10.90
C ALA A 37 -2.96 -14.83 -10.35
N PHE A 38 -3.55 -13.92 -9.57
CA PHE A 38 -4.97 -14.01 -9.24
C PHE A 38 -5.82 -13.79 -10.50
N SER A 39 -6.97 -14.46 -10.57
CA SER A 39 -7.86 -14.35 -11.71
C SER A 39 -8.53 -12.97 -11.79
N ASN A 40 -8.77 -12.48 -13.01
CA ASN A 40 -9.45 -11.20 -13.23
C ASN A 40 -10.80 -11.08 -12.49
N PRO A 41 -11.65 -12.13 -12.42
CA PRO A 41 -12.87 -12.08 -11.61
C PRO A 41 -12.60 -11.80 -10.14
N PHE A 42 -11.60 -12.46 -9.55
CA PHE A 42 -11.22 -12.25 -8.15
C PHE A 42 -10.70 -10.83 -7.90
N ILE A 43 -9.82 -10.33 -8.79
CA ILE A 43 -9.30 -8.96 -8.70
C ILE A 43 -10.45 -7.94 -8.76
N ASN A 44 -11.43 -8.16 -9.63
CA ASN A 44 -12.61 -7.30 -9.71
C ASN A 44 -13.49 -7.35 -8.46
N TRP A 45 -13.61 -8.51 -7.80
CA TRP A 45 -14.30 -8.61 -6.51
C TRP A 45 -13.57 -7.81 -5.43
N VAL A 46 -12.25 -8.00 -5.31
CA VAL A 46 -11.44 -7.24 -4.36
C VAL A 46 -11.56 -5.73 -4.63
N ARG A 47 -11.48 -5.32 -5.90
CA ARG A 47 -11.65 -3.92 -6.30
C ARG A 47 -12.98 -3.35 -5.80
N LYS A 48 -14.09 -4.06 -6.03
CA LYS A 48 -15.42 -3.65 -5.52
C LYS A 48 -15.50 -3.60 -4.01
N CYS A 49 -14.70 -4.39 -3.29
CA CYS A 49 -14.65 -4.36 -1.84
C CYS A 49 -13.86 -3.16 -1.30
N ILE A 50 -12.82 -2.71 -2.00
CA ILE A 50 -11.96 -1.61 -1.51
C ILE A 50 -12.36 -0.24 -2.06
N GLU A 51 -12.88 -0.18 -3.28
CA GLU A 51 -13.35 1.06 -3.91
C GLU A 51 -14.67 1.49 -3.29
N ILE A 52 -14.66 2.62 -2.59
CA ILE A 52 -15.83 3.18 -1.92
C ILE A 52 -16.25 4.44 -2.68
N ASP A 53 -17.48 4.46 -3.18
CA ASP A 53 -17.99 5.62 -3.92
C ASP A 53 -18.36 6.80 -3.02
N LYS A 54 -18.80 6.55 -1.79
CA LYS A 54 -19.22 7.59 -0.84
C LYS A 54 -18.92 7.20 0.60
N MET A 55 -18.23 8.07 1.31
CA MET A 55 -17.97 8.00 2.75
C MET A 55 -18.66 9.18 3.42
N GLY A 56 -19.59 8.91 4.33
CA GLY A 56 -20.33 9.95 5.06
C GLY A 56 -19.43 10.64 6.10
N LEU A 57 -19.52 11.97 6.17
CA LEU A 57 -18.88 12.74 7.23
C LEU A 57 -19.80 12.80 8.45
N LEU A 58 -19.44 12.08 9.50
CA LEU A 58 -20.18 12.13 10.77
C LEU A 58 -19.63 13.27 11.63
N ILE A 59 -20.43 14.33 11.81
CA ILE A 59 -20.11 15.48 12.66
C ILE A 59 -21.20 15.59 13.72
N ASN A 60 -20.81 15.55 15.00
CA ASN A 60 -21.73 15.62 16.14
C ASN A 60 -22.89 14.60 16.07
N GLY A 61 -22.61 13.39 15.58
CA GLY A 61 -23.60 12.31 15.47
C GLY A 61 -24.54 12.40 14.27
N ALA A 62 -24.44 13.43 13.43
CA ALA A 62 -25.22 13.55 12.20
C ALA A 62 -24.31 13.56 10.96
N VAL A 63 -24.83 13.01 9.85
CA VAL A 63 -24.10 12.98 8.57
C VAL A 63 -24.23 14.34 7.88
N HIS A 64 -23.10 15.00 7.64
CA HIS A 64 -23.03 16.37 7.11
C HIS A 64 -22.51 16.46 5.67
N GLY A 65 -22.50 15.34 4.95
CA GLY A 65 -22.04 15.27 3.56
C GLY A 65 -21.30 13.97 3.26
N TYR A 66 -20.77 13.89 2.05
CA TYR A 66 -20.05 12.71 1.57
C TYR A 66 -18.73 13.11 0.90
N ILE A 67 -17.70 12.32 1.16
CA ILE A 67 -16.43 12.36 0.45
C ILE A 67 -16.31 11.09 -0.37
N LYS A 68 -15.79 11.18 -1.60
CA LYS A 68 -15.39 10.01 -2.36
C LYS A 68 -13.89 9.76 -2.14
N PRO A 69 -13.49 8.73 -1.37
CA PRO A 69 -12.08 8.38 -1.25
C PRO A 69 -11.55 7.87 -2.60
N SER A 70 -10.27 8.11 -2.85
CA SER A 70 -9.54 7.62 -4.04
C SER A 70 -8.53 6.52 -3.70
N CYS A 71 -8.29 6.29 -2.42
CA CYS A 71 -7.35 5.33 -1.89
C CYS A 71 -7.78 4.92 -0.49
N GLY A 72 -7.09 3.93 0.06
CA GLY A 72 -7.20 3.52 1.45
C GLY A 72 -7.93 2.19 1.64
N LEU A 73 -7.48 1.44 2.64
CA LEU A 73 -8.09 0.21 3.12
C LEU A 73 -8.88 0.51 4.39
N ARG A 74 -10.03 -0.15 4.54
CA ARG A 74 -10.92 0.08 5.68
C ARG A 74 -10.35 -0.59 6.93
N GLN A 75 -10.09 0.19 7.97
CA GLN A 75 -9.72 -0.40 9.25
C GLN A 75 -10.92 -1.13 9.85
N GLY A 76 -10.70 -2.36 10.31
CA GLY A 76 -11.77 -3.25 10.80
C GLY A 76 -12.43 -4.12 9.72
N ASP A 77 -12.10 -3.94 8.43
CA ASP A 77 -12.46 -4.90 7.39
C ASP A 77 -11.53 -6.12 7.45
N PRO A 78 -12.05 -7.35 7.52
CA PRO A 78 -11.23 -8.57 7.59
C PRO A 78 -10.32 -8.79 6.37
N LEU A 79 -10.66 -8.22 5.21
CA LEU A 79 -9.84 -8.35 3.99
C LEU A 79 -8.61 -7.43 4.00
N SER A 80 -8.74 -6.26 4.61
CA SER A 80 -7.75 -5.19 4.56
C SER A 80 -6.35 -5.58 5.09
N PRO A 81 -6.20 -6.32 6.22
CA PRO A 81 -4.88 -6.79 6.67
C PRO A 81 -4.15 -7.69 5.66
N ALA A 82 -4.88 -8.58 4.98
CA ALA A 82 -4.29 -9.49 4.00
C ALA A 82 -3.79 -8.72 2.76
N LEU A 83 -4.61 -7.79 2.26
CA LEU A 83 -4.22 -6.94 1.13
C LEU A 83 -3.00 -6.07 1.45
N PHE A 84 -2.96 -5.52 2.67
CA PHE A 84 -1.82 -4.74 3.15
C PHE A 84 -0.53 -5.56 3.15
N ILE A 85 -0.56 -6.78 3.71
CA ILE A 85 0.62 -7.66 3.77
C ILE A 85 1.10 -8.03 2.36
N LEU A 86 0.19 -8.37 1.44
CA LEU A 86 0.55 -8.67 0.05
C LEU A 86 1.23 -7.48 -0.64
N ALA A 87 0.63 -6.29 -0.50
CA ALA A 87 1.16 -5.06 -1.05
C ALA A 87 2.55 -4.73 -0.48
N ALA A 88 2.71 -4.80 0.84
CA ALA A 88 3.97 -4.54 1.53
C ALA A 88 5.07 -5.54 1.12
N ASN A 89 4.73 -6.83 0.97
CA ASN A 89 5.66 -7.85 0.52
C ASN A 89 6.18 -7.59 -0.90
N VAL A 90 5.27 -7.24 -1.83
CA VAL A 90 5.68 -6.88 -3.20
C VAL A 90 6.50 -5.59 -3.21
N LEU A 91 6.09 -4.56 -2.47
CA LEU A 91 6.84 -3.31 -2.34
C LEU A 91 8.26 -3.56 -1.83
N SER A 92 8.42 -4.39 -0.79
CA SER A 92 9.72 -4.78 -0.25
C SER A 92 10.62 -5.42 -1.31
N ARG A 93 10.07 -6.34 -2.12
CA ARG A 93 10.78 -6.99 -3.23
C ARG A 93 11.18 -6.00 -4.33
N LEU A 94 10.29 -5.07 -4.69
CA LEU A 94 10.57 -4.03 -5.69
C LEU A 94 11.71 -3.11 -5.24
N ILE A 95 11.69 -2.69 -3.97
CA ILE A 95 12.74 -1.87 -3.37
C ILE A 95 14.08 -2.63 -3.37
N MET A 96 14.09 -3.90 -2.98
CA MET A 96 15.30 -4.75 -3.01
C MET A 96 15.87 -4.89 -4.43
N ALA A 97 15.03 -5.23 -5.40
CA ALA A 97 15.46 -5.39 -6.79
C ALA A 97 16.01 -4.09 -7.39
N LYS A 98 15.42 -2.93 -7.05
CA LYS A 98 15.92 -1.61 -7.49
C LYS A 98 17.23 -1.24 -6.79
N SER A 99 17.40 -1.63 -5.53
CA SER A 99 18.63 -1.40 -4.79
C SER A 99 19.81 -2.19 -5.35
N GLU A 100 19.60 -3.46 -5.70
CA GLU A 100 20.63 -4.31 -6.30
C GLU A 100 21.11 -3.76 -7.64
N LYS A 101 20.20 -3.15 -8.41
CA LYS A 101 20.50 -2.48 -9.69
C LYS A 101 21.13 -1.09 -9.54
N GLY A 102 21.33 -0.60 -8.31
CA GLY A 102 21.85 0.76 -8.07
C GLY A 102 20.92 1.89 -8.54
N GLN A 103 19.63 1.59 -8.74
CA GLN A 103 18.64 2.53 -9.28
C GLN A 103 17.84 3.28 -8.21
N LEU A 104 18.15 3.07 -6.94
CA LEU A 104 17.61 3.89 -5.86
C LEU A 104 18.47 5.15 -5.72
N PRO A 105 17.86 6.35 -5.69
CA PRO A 105 18.60 7.59 -5.51
C PRO A 105 19.47 7.51 -4.27
N ASP A 106 20.76 7.85 -4.43
CA ASP A 106 21.66 8.02 -3.31
C ASP A 106 21.18 9.25 -2.54
N SER A 107 20.80 9.07 -1.29
CA SER A 107 20.53 10.15 -0.35
C SER A 107 21.85 10.82 0.01
N ARG A 108 22.34 11.68 -0.88
CA ARG A 108 23.39 12.67 -0.61
C ARG A 108 22.77 14.04 -0.51
#